data_AF-A0A2S2PPB8-F1
#
_entry.id   AF-A0A2S2PPB8-F1
#
_cell.length_a   1.000
_cell.length_b   1.000
_cell.length_c   1.000
_cell.angle_alpha   90.00
_cell.angle_beta   90.00
_cell.angle_gamma   90.00
#
_symmetry.space_group_name_H-M   'P 1'
#
loop_
_entity.id
_entity.type
_entity.pdbx_description
1 polymer ?
#
loop_
_entity_poly.entity_id
_entity_poly.type
_entity_poly.pdbx_seq_one_letter_code
_entity_poly.pdbx_strand_id
1 'polypeptide(L)'
;MLNDYILGLPIEQQEMVKTIFNAAKCKSSKGRRYSVEWVYECLLMRIKGPKLYKKMRKENKLPLPSEKTLGRYIKKLHPAYGFQENTFQVMKEKSQDFNLAE
;
A
#
# COMPACT_ATOMS: atom_id res chain seq x y z
N MET A 1 10.04 -13.63 -18.54
CA MET A 1 8.67 -14.05 -18.85
C MET A 1 7.64 -13.29 -18.01
N LEU A 2 7.38 -13.62 -16.73
CA LEU A 2 6.35 -12.88 -15.95
C LEU A 2 6.67 -11.38 -15.75
N ASN A 3 7.94 -11.05 -15.51
CA ASN A 3 8.36 -9.65 -15.32
C ASN A 3 8.14 -8.81 -16.59
N ASP A 4 8.33 -9.38 -17.78
CA ASP A 4 8.21 -8.65 -19.05
C ASP A 4 6.76 -8.24 -19.33
N TYR A 5 5.79 -9.10 -18.98
CA TYR A 5 4.36 -8.77 -19.06
C TYR A 5 3.90 -7.76 -18.02
N ILE A 6 4.55 -7.73 -16.85
CA ILE A 6 4.20 -6.81 -15.77
C ILE A 6 4.69 -5.39 -16.09
N LEU A 7 5.77 -5.21 -16.84
CA LEU A 7 6.33 -3.89 -17.17
C LEU A 7 5.35 -2.97 -17.92
N GLY A 8 4.37 -3.53 -18.64
CA GLY A 8 3.34 -2.76 -19.35
C GLY A 8 2.18 -2.27 -18.45
N LEU A 9 2.14 -2.68 -17.19
CA LEU A 9 1.08 -2.28 -16.25
C LEU A 9 1.48 -1.02 -15.46
N PRO A 10 0.51 -0.22 -14.97
CA PRO A 10 0.76 0.82 -13.97
C PRO A 10 1.51 0.27 -12.75
N ILE A 11 2.43 1.05 -12.19
CA ILE A 11 3.34 0.64 -11.11
C ILE A 11 2.58 -0.01 -9.94
N GLU A 12 1.45 0.57 -9.54
CA GLU A 12 0.58 0.04 -8.48
C GLU A 12 0.09 -1.38 -8.78
N GLN A 13 -0.32 -1.62 -10.02
CA GLN A 13 -0.79 -2.93 -10.48
C GLN A 13 0.36 -3.93 -10.57
N GLN A 14 1.57 -3.48 -10.94
CA GLN A 14 2.75 -4.33 -10.95
C GLN A 14 3.04 -4.90 -9.56
N GLU A 15 2.98 -4.05 -8.54
CA GLU A 15 3.26 -4.45 -7.17
C GLU A 15 2.18 -5.39 -6.61
N MET A 16 0.91 -5.12 -6.94
CA MET A 16 -0.19 -6.01 -6.62
C MET A 16 0.02 -7.41 -7.22
N VAL A 17 0.32 -7.50 -8.52
CA VAL A 17 0.52 -8.76 -9.22
C VAL A 17 1.71 -9.52 -8.63
N LYS A 18 2.86 -8.86 -8.44
CA LYS A 18 4.04 -9.47 -7.80
C LYS A 18 3.69 -10.04 -6.43
N THR A 19 2.92 -9.30 -5.63
CA THR A 19 2.50 -9.73 -4.28
C THR A 19 1.57 -10.94 -4.33
N ILE A 20 0.62 -10.98 -5.27
CA ILE A 20 -0.27 -12.13 -5.48
C ILE A 20 0.53 -13.38 -5.84
N PHE A 21 1.41 -13.30 -6.82
CA PHE A 21 2.24 -14.44 -7.23
C PHE A 21 3.16 -14.92 -6.11
N ASN A 22 3.77 -14.00 -5.36
CA ASN A 22 4.60 -14.36 -4.21
C ASN A 22 3.77 -15.02 -3.10
N ALA A 23 2.55 -14.54 -2.86
CA ALA A 23 1.66 -15.14 -1.88
C ALA A 23 1.16 -16.53 -2.29
N ALA A 24 0.97 -16.77 -3.60
CA ALA A 24 0.56 -18.05 -4.16
C ALA A 24 1.67 -19.11 -4.07
N LYS A 25 2.94 -18.70 -4.19
CA LYS A 25 4.11 -19.59 -3.99
C LYS A 25 4.25 -20.08 -2.54
N CYS A 26 3.70 -19.35 -1.58
CA CYS A 26 3.82 -19.66 -0.15
C CYS A 26 2.71 -20.60 0.33
N LYS A 27 3.09 -21.70 0.99
CA LYS A 27 2.15 -22.68 1.57
C LYS A 27 1.28 -22.12 2.70
N SER A 28 1.71 -21.03 3.34
CA SER A 28 1.00 -20.39 4.45
C SER A 28 0.77 -18.90 4.23
N SER A 29 -0.33 -18.41 4.78
CA SER A 29 -0.62 -16.97 4.90
C SER A 29 0.13 -16.32 6.07
N LYS A 30 0.68 -17.11 6.99
CA LYS A 30 1.45 -16.64 8.14
C LYS A 30 2.88 -16.30 7.72
N GLY A 31 3.47 -15.27 8.33
CA GLY A 31 4.88 -14.91 8.11
C GLY A 31 5.18 -14.21 6.78
N ARG A 32 4.15 -13.83 6.00
CA ARG A 32 4.35 -13.07 4.76
C ARG A 32 5.01 -11.72 5.05
N ARG A 33 6.06 -11.42 4.29
CA ARG A 33 6.70 -10.10 4.24
C ARG A 33 6.02 -9.28 3.16
N TYR A 34 5.84 -8.00 3.45
CA TYR A 34 5.20 -7.05 2.55
C TYR A 34 6.19 -5.93 2.27
N SER A 35 6.23 -5.47 1.02
CA SER A 35 6.94 -4.25 0.64
C SER A 35 6.27 -3.03 1.28
N VAL A 36 7.01 -1.93 1.36
CA VAL A 36 6.49 -0.69 1.96
C VAL A 36 5.40 -0.11 1.06
N GLU A 37 5.60 -0.17 -0.24
CA GLU A 37 4.71 0.25 -1.31
C GLU A 37 3.36 -0.49 -1.22
N TRP A 38 3.39 -1.81 -1.10
CA TRP A 38 2.16 -2.60 -0.95
C TRP A 38 1.41 -2.29 0.35
N VAL A 39 2.15 -2.01 1.43
CA VAL A 39 1.53 -1.63 2.70
C VAL A 39 0.84 -0.27 2.60
N TYR A 40 1.44 0.70 1.91
CA TYR A 40 0.80 2.00 1.64
C TYR A 40 -0.50 1.81 0.85
N GLU A 41 -0.49 0.99 -0.19
CA GLU A 41 -1.70 0.71 -0.98
C GLU A 41 -2.78 0.02 -0.13
N CYS A 42 -2.39 -0.92 0.73
CA CYS A 42 -3.29 -1.53 1.70
C CYS A 42 -3.87 -0.52 2.71
N LEU A 43 -3.10 0.48 3.12
CA LEU A 43 -3.58 1.58 3.97
C LEU A 43 -4.61 2.42 3.22
N LEU A 44 -4.30 2.85 2.00
CA LEU A 44 -5.21 3.64 1.15
C LEU A 44 -6.52 2.90 0.92
N MET A 45 -6.46 1.62 0.59
CA MET A 45 -7.64 0.76 0.42
C MET A 45 -8.47 0.65 1.70
N ARG A 46 -7.82 0.53 2.86
CA ARG A 46 -8.50 0.51 4.17
C ARG A 46 -9.18 1.84 4.48
N ILE A 47 -8.52 2.97 4.18
CA ILE A 47 -9.06 4.32 4.38
C ILE A 47 -10.31 4.53 3.50
N LYS A 48 -10.24 4.14 2.23
CA LYS A 48 -11.36 4.23 1.28
C LYS A 48 -12.54 3.32 1.64
N GLY A 49 -12.27 2.12 2.16
CA GLY A 49 -13.32 1.13 2.40
C GLY A 49 -12.93 0.05 3.42
N PRO A 50 -13.08 0.29 4.73
CA PRO A 50 -12.64 -0.66 5.76
C PRO A 50 -13.43 -1.98 5.74
N LYS A 51 -14.74 -1.93 5.43
CA LYS A 51 -15.58 -3.12 5.29
C LYS A 51 -15.15 -3.99 4.10
N LEU A 52 -14.82 -3.34 2.98
CA LEU A 52 -14.35 -4.02 1.77
C LEU A 52 -13.00 -4.68 2.01
N TYR A 53 -12.06 -3.96 2.62
CA TYR A 53 -10.75 -4.48 2.99
C TYR A 53 -10.87 -5.75 3.87
N LYS A 54 -11.73 -5.72 4.89
CA LYS A 54 -11.98 -6.87 5.77
C LYS A 54 -12.59 -8.06 5.02
N LYS A 55 -13.54 -7.81 4.11
CA LYS A 55 -14.18 -8.84 3.28
C LYS A 55 -13.17 -9.49 2.34
N MET A 56 -12.42 -8.69 1.57
CA MET A 56 -11.40 -9.18 0.62
C MET A 56 -10.32 -10.01 1.32
N ARG A 57 -9.91 -9.59 2.53
CA ARG A 57 -8.97 -10.36 3.36
C ARG A 57 -9.57 -11.67 3.85
N LYS A 58 -10.81 -11.66 4.36
CA LYS A 58 -11.48 -12.87 4.89
C LYS A 58 -11.67 -13.93 3.80
N GLU A 59 -11.99 -13.48 2.58
CA GLU A 59 -12.18 -14.35 1.41
C GLU A 59 -10.85 -14.77 0.76
N ASN A 60 -9.69 -14.31 1.28
CA ASN A 60 -8.35 -14.56 0.72
C ASN A 60 -8.20 -14.19 -0.77
N LYS A 61 -9.02 -13.28 -1.29
CA LYS A 61 -8.97 -12.83 -2.69
C LYS A 61 -7.69 -12.07 -3.01
N LEU A 62 -7.19 -11.32 -2.03
CA LEU A 62 -5.92 -10.59 -2.11
C LEU A 62 -5.06 -10.93 -0.89
N PRO A 63 -3.72 -10.92 -1.04
CA PRO A 63 -2.78 -11.16 0.05
C PRO A 63 -2.69 -9.95 1.00
N LEU A 64 -3.81 -9.58 1.63
CA LEU A 64 -3.89 -8.39 2.47
C LEU A 64 -3.32 -8.63 3.88
N PRO A 65 -2.50 -7.71 4.41
CA PRO A 65 -2.04 -7.77 5.79
C PRO A 65 -3.21 -7.67 6.79
N SER A 66 -3.04 -8.32 7.94
CA SER A 66 -3.99 -8.15 9.05
C SER A 66 -3.94 -6.75 9.63
N GLU A 67 -5.02 -6.33 10.31
CA GLU A 67 -5.05 -5.04 11.00
C GLU A 67 -3.91 -4.88 12.01
N LYS A 68 -3.58 -5.96 12.74
CA LYS A 68 -2.41 -6.01 13.63
C LYS A 68 -1.10 -5.81 12.87
N THR A 69 -0.99 -6.37 11.67
CA THR A 69 0.21 -6.22 10.83
C THR A 69 0.32 -4.79 10.30
N LEU A 70 -0.77 -4.22 9.79
CA LEU A 70 -0.81 -2.82 9.39
C LEU A 70 -0.43 -1.88 10.54
N GLY A 71 -0.97 -2.10 11.74
CA GLY A 71 -0.60 -1.32 12.93
C GLY A 71 0.90 -1.40 13.26
N ARG A 72 1.54 -2.55 13.05
CA ARG A 72 3.00 -2.68 13.21
C ARG A 72 3.77 -1.88 12.17
N TYR A 73 3.31 -1.82 10.93
CA TYR A 73 3.92 -0.97 9.90
C TYR A 73 3.70 0.51 10.20
N ILE A 74 2.49 0.91 10.61
CA ILE A 74 2.19 2.28 11.03
C ILE A 74 3.10 2.73 12.17
N LYS A 75 3.33 1.88 13.17
CA LYS A 75 4.26 2.19 14.27
C LYS A 75 5.72 2.34 13.84
N LYS A 76 6.11 1.78 12.69
CA LYS A 76 7.46 1.95 12.11
C LYS A 76 7.59 3.23 11.31
N LEU A 77 6.48 3.82 10.85
CA LEU A 77 6.51 5.22 10.46
C LEU A 77 6.80 5.97 11.75
N HIS A 78 7.99 6.54 11.86
CA HIS A 78 8.34 7.39 12.99
C HIS A 78 7.69 8.75 12.74
N PRO A 79 6.52 9.09 13.32
CA PRO A 79 6.04 10.45 13.25
C PRO A 79 7.07 11.32 13.97
N ALA A 80 7.66 12.27 13.24
CA ALA A 80 8.40 13.33 13.89
C ALA A 80 7.45 14.07 14.83
N TYR A 81 7.84 14.23 16.10
CA TYR A 81 7.12 15.11 17.03
C TYR A 81 7.38 16.57 16.63
N GLY A 82 6.35 17.41 16.74
CA GLY A 82 6.43 18.83 16.36
C GLY A 82 6.06 19.09 14.90
N PHE A 83 6.67 20.10 14.30
CA PHE A 83 6.35 20.53 12.94
C PHE A 83 6.97 19.58 11.90
N GLN A 84 6.14 19.02 11.03
CA GLN A 84 6.60 18.13 9.96
C GLN A 84 6.84 18.93 8.67
N GLU A 85 8.03 19.52 8.55
CA GLU A 85 8.41 20.34 7.39
C GLU A 85 8.14 19.63 6.06
N ASN A 86 8.54 18.36 5.94
CA ASN A 86 8.33 17.57 4.73
C ASN A 86 6.85 17.44 4.35
N THR A 87 5.95 17.32 5.33
CA THR A 87 4.51 17.24 5.08
C THR A 87 3.99 18.56 4.51
N PHE A 88 4.40 19.68 5.09
CA PHE A 88 3.99 21.02 4.61
C PHE A 88 4.62 21.38 3.27
N GLN A 89 5.86 20.95 3.01
CA GLN A 89 6.51 21.10 1.71
C GLN A 89 5.72 20.36 0.61
N VAL A 90 5.33 19.10 0.85
CA VAL A 90 4.47 18.34 -0.09
C VAL A 90 3.10 18.99 -0.26
N MET A 91 2.52 19.55 0.80
CA MET A 91 1.25 20.30 0.71
C MET A 91 1.40 21.57 -0.13
N LYS A 92 2.51 22.29 0.02
CA LYS A 92 2.83 23.50 -0.75
C LYS A 92 2.96 23.17 -2.23
N GLU A 93 3.73 22.14 -2.57
CA GLU A 93 3.89 21.66 -3.96
C GLU A 93 2.53 21.31 -4.58
N LYS A 94 1.72 20.51 -3.89
CA LYS A 94 0.37 20.18 -4.37
C LYS A 94 -0.51 21.40 -4.55
N SER A 95 -0.47 22.36 -3.63
CA SER A 95 -1.26 23.59 -3.74
C SER A 95 -0.87 24.44 -4.95
N GLN A 96 0.40 24.42 -5.36
CA GLN A 96 0.86 25.12 -6.55
C GLN A 96 0.37 24.43 -7.82
N ASP A 97 0.37 23.11 -7.87
CA ASP A 97 -0.17 22.32 -8.98
C ASP A 97 -1.66 22.59 -9.21
N PHE A 98 -2.45 22.78 -8.14
CA PHE A 98 -3.87 23.15 -8.25
C PHE A 98 -4.09 24.51 -8.92
N ASN A 99 -3.22 25.50 -8.67
CA ASN A 99 -3.34 26.84 -9.23
C ASN A 99 -2.89 26.94 -10.70
N LEU A 100 -2.20 25.93 -11.23
CA LEU A 100 -1.75 25.85 -12.63
C LEU A 100 -2.75 25.10 -13.54
N ALA A 101 -3.76 24.45 -12.96
CA ALA A 101 -4.80 23.71 -13.67
C ALA A 101 -6.12 24.48 -13.83
N GLU A 102 -6.20 25.70 -13.28
CA GLU A 102 -7.21 26.74 -13.59
C GLU A 102 -6.66 27.74 -14.62
#